data_AF-G0R420-F1
#
_entry.id   AF-G0R420-F1
#
_cell.length_a   1.000
_cell.length_b   1.000
_cell.length_c   1.000
_cell.angle_alpha   90.00
_cell.angle_beta   90.00
_cell.angle_gamma   90.00
#
_symmetry.space_group_name_H-M   'P 1'
#
loop_
_entity.id
_entity.type
_entity.pdbx_description
1 polymer ?
#
loop_
_entity_poly.entity_id
_entity_poly.type
_entity_poly.pdbx_seq_one_letter_code
_entity_poly.pdbx_strand_id
1 'polypeptide(L)'
;MEELEEYQRKFRNLESDRKAYAEETVALIKKQRGIIDKLKNENQQLKDIISKMNSQKLQSNTMYAKSSGGDNLIEELKQNIEQEKRNQTEIDKHIADFQKKIIEKKQNVGGYNAGAENEGSLGKQIKILENRLDKANQKFNEAIAVNKQLRQQIDSLRRERVIFDNLYKKLEKELHEKRKQMANIIETANTAYEERDKANDQIQNLKMLAKKESENFEKDLRDLSHIMEKNKKALDYIKLTEKNRDETKINNDMLDSEKLNRNNNQKLYKDRNINQAMLDKIQKYEEDFAKIQAATKVTDFEKLVSIFIKNEEKNFQMFKYVNELSNEIEDLEKQIAEQNLEIEHYQGGTNLDVQYKRKIKDFEENMVRAEVKSEQFEFRRHDAQKLINSLTNWIDTLFNTIECDKAFAKEMAGSHTVTDGNMMIFLGIIEDKVNQILQAYSAIHAEGNNESYQNMLQNASNALLSNKQKQEALDNDEFDEEEAEGDRILTVDDFRKKALEKLE
;
A
#
# COMPACT_ATOMS: atom_id res chain seq x y z
N MET A 1 166.49 22.28 34.22
CA MET A 1 165.15 21.71 33.97
C MET A 1 164.56 21.04 35.20
N GLU A 2 165.35 20.56 36.17
CA GLU A 2 164.84 19.89 37.38
C GLU A 2 164.10 20.80 38.39
N GLU A 3 164.46 22.08 38.52
CA GLU A 3 163.79 22.97 39.48
C GLU A 3 162.33 23.29 39.10
N LEU A 4 161.97 23.26 37.81
CA LEU A 4 160.62 23.57 37.35
C LEU A 4 159.63 22.41 37.65
N GLU A 5 160.09 21.16 37.55
CA GLU A 5 159.28 19.99 37.89
C GLU A 5 158.98 19.91 39.40
N GLU A 6 159.94 20.31 40.24
CA GLU A 6 159.75 20.28 41.69
C GLU A 6 158.72 21.33 42.14
N TYR A 7 158.74 22.53 41.56
CA TYR A 7 157.75 23.57 41.82
C TYR A 7 156.36 23.20 41.26
N GLN A 8 156.27 22.56 40.09
CA GLN A 8 154.99 22.06 39.57
C GLN A 8 154.41 20.96 40.47
N ARG A 9 155.23 20.08 41.03
CA ARG A 9 154.79 19.02 41.95
C ARG A 9 154.32 19.59 43.29
N LYS A 10 155.03 20.58 43.85
CA LYS A 10 154.60 21.30 45.06
C LYS A 10 153.31 22.09 44.84
N PHE A 11 153.15 22.75 43.69
CA PHE A 11 151.91 23.47 43.36
C PHE A 11 150.71 22.51 43.23
N ARG A 12 150.91 21.34 42.61
CA ARG A 12 149.87 20.31 42.46
C ARG A 12 149.43 19.72 43.81
N ASN A 13 150.36 19.51 44.72
CA ASN A 13 150.05 19.04 46.08
C ASN A 13 149.31 20.13 46.88
N LEU A 14 149.75 21.39 46.81
CA LEU A 14 149.05 22.52 47.44
C LEU A 14 147.65 22.74 46.87
N GLU A 15 147.46 22.55 45.57
CA GLU A 15 146.14 22.64 44.93
C GLU A 15 145.24 21.46 45.33
N SER A 16 145.81 20.26 45.49
CA SER A 16 145.12 19.09 46.02
C SER A 16 144.69 19.29 47.48
N ASP A 17 145.58 19.80 48.34
CA ASP A 17 145.28 20.07 49.74
C ASP A 17 144.25 21.20 49.89
N ARG A 18 144.34 22.25 49.07
CA ARG A 18 143.32 23.32 49.02
C ARG A 18 141.96 22.77 48.61
N LYS A 19 141.92 21.82 47.67
CA LYS A 19 140.68 21.18 47.20
C LYS A 19 140.10 20.24 48.26
N ALA A 20 140.93 19.46 48.96
CA ALA A 20 140.52 18.58 50.05
C ALA A 20 139.92 19.38 51.24
N TYR A 21 140.57 20.49 51.64
CA TYR A 21 140.04 21.39 52.68
C TYR A 21 138.74 22.07 52.24
N ALA A 22 138.61 22.46 50.96
CA ALA A 22 137.38 23.02 50.42
C ALA A 22 136.23 21.99 50.42
N GLU A 23 136.51 20.73 50.08
CA GLU A 23 135.51 19.66 50.12
C GLU A 23 135.10 19.31 51.56
N GLU A 24 136.04 19.25 52.50
CA GLU A 24 135.74 18.97 53.90
C GLU A 24 134.93 20.10 54.56
N THR A 25 135.26 21.36 54.27
CA THR A 25 134.49 22.52 54.75
C THR A 25 133.08 22.56 54.15
N VAL A 26 132.92 22.24 52.86
CA VAL A 26 131.60 22.12 52.21
C VAL A 26 130.80 20.96 52.80
N ALA A 27 131.43 19.82 53.09
CA ALA A 27 130.79 18.68 53.74
C ALA A 27 130.34 19.02 55.18
N LEU A 28 131.15 19.76 55.94
CA LEU A 28 130.82 20.24 57.28
C LEU A 28 129.63 21.20 57.25
N ILE A 29 129.63 22.16 56.31
CA ILE A 29 128.52 23.12 56.11
C ILE A 29 127.23 22.37 55.73
N LYS A 30 127.32 21.34 54.88
CA LYS A 30 126.16 20.51 54.52
C LYS A 30 125.60 19.75 55.73
N LYS A 31 126.47 19.24 56.60
CA LYS A 31 126.07 18.56 57.86
C LYS A 31 125.43 19.54 58.85
N GLN A 32 126.00 20.73 58.99
CA GLN A 32 125.44 21.80 59.83
C GLN A 32 124.07 22.28 59.31
N ARG A 33 123.89 22.44 58.00
CA ARG A 33 122.58 22.74 57.40
C ARG A 33 121.55 21.65 57.69
N GLY A 34 121.92 20.38 57.57
CA GLY A 34 121.03 19.27 57.91
C GLY A 34 120.59 19.25 59.38
N ILE A 35 121.45 19.69 60.31
CA ILE A 35 121.10 19.83 61.73
C ILE A 35 120.14 21.02 61.94
N ILE A 36 120.38 22.15 61.27
CA ILE A 36 119.51 23.32 61.33
C ILE A 36 118.10 22.98 60.82
N ASP A 37 117.98 22.23 59.74
CA ASP A 37 116.69 21.83 59.20
C ASP A 37 115.92 20.88 60.13
N LYS A 38 116.63 19.96 60.80
CA LYS A 38 116.02 19.12 61.87
C LYS A 38 115.51 19.98 63.03
N LEU A 39 116.32 20.90 63.53
CA LEU A 39 115.94 21.79 64.64
C LEU A 39 114.79 22.73 64.27
N LYS A 40 114.72 23.18 63.01
CA LYS A 40 113.57 23.96 62.52
C LYS A 40 112.29 23.13 62.51
N ASN A 41 112.36 21.87 62.10
CA ASN A 41 111.20 20.99 62.05
C ASN A 41 110.69 20.65 63.46
N GLU A 42 111.60 20.39 64.41
CA GLU A 42 111.24 20.18 65.82
C GLU A 42 110.63 21.45 66.44
N ASN A 43 111.14 22.64 66.11
CA ASN A 43 110.54 23.90 66.55
C ASN A 43 109.13 24.12 66.00
N GLN A 44 108.90 23.72 64.74
CA GLN A 44 107.56 23.79 64.12
C GLN A 44 106.58 22.85 64.85
N GLN A 45 107.01 21.62 65.15
CA GLN A 45 106.21 20.67 65.92
C GLN A 45 105.89 21.18 67.33
N LEU A 46 106.86 21.78 68.02
CA LEU A 46 106.63 22.39 69.33
C LEU A 46 105.65 23.58 69.26
N LYS A 47 105.75 24.42 68.23
CA LYS A 47 104.77 25.51 67.99
C LYS A 47 103.36 24.97 67.76
N ASP A 48 103.21 23.89 67.00
CA ASP A 48 101.91 23.26 66.78
C ASP A 48 101.33 22.65 68.07
N ILE A 49 102.19 22.06 68.92
CA ILE A 49 101.79 21.56 70.24
C ILE A 49 101.35 22.70 71.15
N ILE A 50 102.07 23.83 71.18
CA ILE A 50 101.72 25.01 71.96
C ILE A 50 100.40 25.62 71.46
N SER A 51 100.17 25.68 70.14
CA SER A 51 98.92 26.16 69.55
C SER A 51 97.73 25.31 70.00
N LYS A 52 97.88 23.98 69.98
CA LYS A 52 96.86 23.04 70.48
C LYS A 52 96.64 23.20 71.99
N MET A 53 97.69 23.32 72.81
CA MET A 53 97.54 23.55 74.25
C MET A 53 96.88 24.90 74.58
N ASN A 54 97.18 25.97 73.85
CA ASN A 54 96.53 27.27 74.05
C ASN A 54 95.05 27.24 73.66
N SER A 55 94.68 26.52 72.60
CA SER A 55 93.27 26.31 72.23
C SER A 55 92.49 25.54 73.32
N GLN A 56 93.13 24.57 73.97
CA GLN A 56 92.56 23.82 75.10
C GLN A 56 92.44 24.67 76.38
N LYS A 57 93.40 25.58 76.64
CA LYS A 57 93.33 26.54 77.76
C LYS A 57 92.20 27.56 77.61
N LEU A 58 91.83 27.92 76.37
CA LEU A 58 90.69 28.80 76.11
C LEU A 58 89.34 28.09 76.39
N GLN A 59 89.26 26.78 76.14
CA GLN A 59 88.07 25.98 76.47
C GLN A 59 87.91 25.72 77.98
N SER A 60 89.00 25.54 78.73
CA SER A 60 88.91 25.29 80.17
C SER A 60 88.51 26.52 80.99
N ASN A 61 88.84 27.73 80.53
CA ASN A 61 88.43 28.97 81.20
C ASN A 61 86.94 29.35 80.98
N THR A 62 86.25 28.73 80.02
CA THR A 62 84.80 28.93 79.80
C THR A 62 83.90 28.01 80.62
N MET A 63 84.45 27.04 81.36
CA MET A 63 83.64 26.08 82.12
C MET A 63 83.12 26.65 83.46
N TYR A 64 83.76 27.68 84.01
CA TYR A 64 83.34 28.33 85.26
C TYR A 64 82.44 29.57 85.08
N ALA A 65 82.05 29.90 83.84
CA ALA A 65 81.21 31.07 83.52
C ALA A 65 79.89 30.75 82.79
N LYS A 66 79.48 29.48 82.65
CA LYS A 66 78.25 29.08 81.95
C LYS A 66 77.22 28.43 82.90
N SER A 67 76.66 29.22 83.81
CA SER A 67 75.39 28.88 84.49
C SER A 67 74.15 29.55 83.87
N SER A 68 74.32 30.37 82.81
CA SER A 68 73.22 31.14 82.18
C SER A 68 72.72 30.56 80.84
N GLY A 69 73.36 29.52 80.29
CA GLY A 69 72.98 28.93 78.99
C GLY A 69 72.06 27.70 79.08
N GLY A 70 72.05 27.02 80.23
CA GLY A 70 71.18 25.85 80.46
C GLY A 70 69.71 26.24 80.62
N ASP A 71 69.43 27.34 81.31
CA ASP A 71 68.06 27.82 81.52
C ASP A 71 67.40 28.25 80.20
N ASN A 72 68.14 28.90 79.30
CA ASN A 72 67.61 29.30 77.98
C ASN A 72 67.24 28.09 77.09
N LEU A 73 68.06 27.04 77.10
CA LEU A 73 67.78 25.82 76.34
C LEU A 73 66.59 25.05 76.91
N ILE A 74 66.43 25.06 78.25
CA ILE A 74 65.28 24.46 78.92
C ILE A 74 64.00 25.24 78.61
N GLU A 75 64.06 26.57 78.57
CA GLU A 75 62.94 27.44 78.20
C GLU A 75 62.50 27.20 76.74
N GLU A 76 63.46 27.07 75.81
CA GLU A 76 63.20 26.77 74.40
C GLU A 76 62.58 25.38 74.20
N LEU A 77 63.10 24.35 74.88
CA LEU A 77 62.53 23.01 74.86
C LEU A 77 61.11 22.98 75.45
N LYS A 78 60.83 23.75 76.51
CA LYS A 78 59.48 23.90 77.07
C LYS A 78 58.53 24.56 76.08
N GLN A 79 58.95 25.63 75.40
CA GLN A 79 58.15 26.28 74.36
C GLN A 79 57.85 25.33 73.20
N ASN A 80 58.85 24.56 72.73
CA ASN A 80 58.64 23.57 71.66
C ASN A 80 57.69 22.46 72.11
N ILE A 81 57.83 21.94 73.34
CA ILE A 81 56.89 20.96 73.90
C ILE A 81 55.47 21.53 74.00
N GLU A 82 55.33 22.81 74.38
CA GLU A 82 54.04 23.46 74.46
C GLU A 82 53.41 23.68 73.08
N GLN A 83 54.22 24.03 72.08
CA GLN A 83 53.78 24.13 70.69
C GLN A 83 53.37 22.77 70.12
N GLU A 84 54.15 21.72 70.39
CA GLU A 84 53.84 20.35 69.98
C GLU A 84 52.52 19.87 70.62
N LYS A 85 52.29 20.19 71.90
CA LYS A 85 51.03 19.90 72.60
C LYS A 85 49.85 20.64 71.99
N ARG A 86 50.01 21.91 71.60
CA ARG A 86 48.97 22.67 70.89
C ARG A 86 48.64 22.01 69.56
N ASN A 87 49.65 21.64 68.78
CA ASN A 87 49.48 20.94 67.52
C ASN A 87 48.76 19.59 67.72
N GLN A 88 49.10 18.82 68.76
CA GLN A 88 48.39 17.59 69.10
C GLN A 88 46.91 17.84 69.38
N THR A 89 46.58 18.86 70.19
CA THR A 89 45.17 19.18 70.46
C THR A 89 44.39 19.65 69.23
N GLU A 90 45.05 20.30 68.28
CA GLU A 90 44.43 20.69 67.01
C GLU A 90 44.17 19.47 66.11
N ILE A 91 45.14 18.56 66.02
CA ILE A 91 44.98 17.29 65.29
C ILE A 91 43.86 16.45 65.91
N ASP A 92 43.77 16.36 67.24
CA ASP A 92 42.71 15.64 67.93
C ASP A 92 41.32 16.23 67.64
N LYS A 93 41.21 17.56 67.59
CA LYS A 93 39.97 18.24 67.16
C LYS A 93 39.61 17.89 65.72
N HIS A 94 40.59 17.92 64.80
CA HIS A 94 40.35 17.53 63.42
C HIS A 94 39.93 16.07 63.29
N ILE A 95 40.53 15.16 64.06
CA ILE A 95 40.13 13.74 64.10
C ILE A 95 38.68 13.62 64.55
N ALA A 96 38.28 14.31 65.62
CA ALA A 96 36.89 14.29 66.10
C ALA A 96 35.90 14.83 65.05
N ASP A 97 36.24 15.93 64.37
CA ASP A 97 35.42 16.50 63.31
C ASP A 97 35.29 15.58 62.10
N PHE A 98 36.38 14.92 61.69
CA PHE A 98 36.35 13.94 60.60
C PHE A 98 35.56 12.69 60.99
N GLN A 99 35.70 12.20 62.22
CA GLN A 99 34.88 11.08 62.71
C GLN A 99 33.39 11.43 62.70
N LYS A 100 33.02 12.65 63.13
CA LYS A 100 31.63 13.12 63.08
C LYS A 100 31.11 13.19 61.64
N LYS A 101 31.89 13.75 60.71
CA LYS A 101 31.55 13.79 59.27
C LYS A 101 31.41 12.40 58.66
N ILE A 102 32.24 11.44 59.06
CA ILE A 102 32.16 10.05 58.60
C ILE A 102 30.85 9.40 59.07
N ILE A 103 30.46 9.61 60.33
CA ILE A 103 29.21 9.08 60.88
C ILE A 103 28.00 9.69 60.17
N GLU A 104 27.99 11.01 59.96
CA GLU A 104 26.92 11.73 59.25
C GLU A 104 26.78 11.22 57.80
N LYS A 105 27.90 11.02 57.09
CA LYS A 105 27.88 10.42 55.75
C LYS A 105 27.43 8.97 55.77
N LYS A 106 27.83 8.15 56.75
CA LYS A 106 27.34 6.76 56.89
C LYS A 106 25.83 6.69 57.16
N GLN A 107 25.28 7.62 57.95
CA GLN A 107 23.84 7.73 58.16
C GLN A 107 23.11 8.14 56.88
N ASN A 108 23.62 9.14 56.15
CA ASN A 108 23.01 9.63 54.92
C ASN A 108 23.06 8.61 53.76
N VAL A 109 24.08 7.75 53.72
CA VAL A 109 24.23 6.72 52.68
C VAL A 109 23.37 5.48 52.98
N GLY A 110 22.66 5.43 54.11
CA GLY A 110 21.67 4.39 54.39
C GLY A 110 22.28 3.02 54.74
N GLY A 111 23.53 2.98 55.21
CA GLY A 111 24.23 1.73 55.48
C GLY A 111 24.81 1.06 54.23
N TYR A 112 25.68 0.06 54.43
CA TYR A 112 26.50 -0.53 53.37
C TYR A 112 25.69 -1.27 52.28
N ASN A 113 24.46 -1.68 52.58
CA ASN A 113 23.58 -2.42 51.67
C ASN A 113 22.48 -1.57 51.01
N ALA A 114 22.29 -0.30 51.38
CA ALA A 114 21.22 0.52 50.83
C ALA A 114 21.40 0.80 49.32
N GLY A 115 22.63 0.85 48.81
CA GLY A 115 22.89 0.98 47.38
C GLY A 115 22.38 -0.21 46.57
N ALA A 116 22.76 -1.42 46.99
CA ALA A 116 22.38 -2.66 46.30
C ALA A 116 20.87 -2.98 46.42
N GLU A 117 20.26 -2.69 47.58
CA GLU A 117 18.82 -2.91 47.77
C GLU A 117 17.98 -1.90 46.97
N ASN A 118 18.41 -0.63 46.89
CA ASN A 118 17.77 0.37 46.03
C ASN A 118 17.89 0.01 44.55
N GLU A 119 19.05 -0.46 44.09
CA GLU A 119 19.25 -0.89 42.71
C GLU A 119 18.38 -2.10 42.35
N GLY A 120 18.26 -3.08 43.26
CA GLY A 120 17.35 -4.22 43.11
C GLY A 120 15.87 -3.82 43.11
N SER A 121 15.49 -2.85 43.94
CA SER A 121 14.13 -2.29 43.97
C SER A 121 13.81 -1.51 42.68
N LEU A 122 14.75 -0.69 42.21
CA LEU A 122 14.64 0.08 40.97
C LEU A 122 14.50 -0.86 39.77
N GLY A 123 15.31 -1.93 39.70
CA GLY A 123 15.22 -2.94 38.65
C GLY A 123 13.88 -3.69 38.64
N LYS A 124 13.32 -4.00 39.82
CA LYS A 124 11.95 -4.56 39.92
C LYS A 124 10.91 -3.56 39.43
N GLN A 125 11.06 -2.28 39.78
CA GLN A 125 10.12 -1.24 39.38
C GLN A 125 10.15 -0.99 37.86
N ILE A 126 11.34 -1.00 37.25
CA ILE A 126 11.51 -0.94 35.79
C ILE A 126 10.78 -2.11 35.12
N LYS A 127 11.01 -3.35 35.58
CA LYS A 127 10.31 -4.54 35.04
C LYS A 127 8.79 -4.46 35.18
N ILE A 128 8.27 -3.89 36.28
CA ILE A 128 6.82 -3.72 36.45
C ILE A 128 6.28 -2.68 35.47
N LEU A 129 7.01 -1.59 35.25
CA LEU A 129 6.61 -0.55 34.31
C LEU A 129 6.68 -1.03 32.86
N GLU A 130 7.71 -1.78 32.49
CA GLU A 130 7.83 -2.44 31.18
C GLU A 130 6.65 -3.40 30.94
N ASN A 131 6.37 -4.30 31.88
CA ASN A 131 5.22 -5.20 31.77
C ASN A 131 3.87 -4.46 31.67
N ARG A 132 3.75 -3.31 32.34
CA ARG A 132 2.54 -2.48 32.27
C ARG A 132 2.44 -1.77 30.92
N LEU A 133 3.56 -1.31 30.37
CA LEU A 133 3.64 -0.72 29.04
C LEU A 133 3.28 -1.76 27.97
N ASP A 134 3.83 -2.98 28.06
CA ASP A 134 3.53 -4.05 27.11
C ASP A 134 2.06 -4.44 27.14
N LYS A 135 1.46 -4.58 28.33
CA LYS A 135 0.02 -4.83 28.46
C LYS A 135 -0.81 -3.67 27.89
N ALA A 136 -0.37 -2.43 28.04
CA ALA A 136 -1.05 -1.27 27.46
C ALA A 136 -0.94 -1.28 25.92
N ASN A 137 0.24 -1.59 25.38
CA ASN A 137 0.49 -1.72 23.95
C ASN A 137 -0.31 -2.86 23.33
N GLN A 138 -0.41 -4.01 24.01
CA GLN A 138 -1.23 -5.13 23.56
C GLN A 138 -2.71 -4.73 23.46
N LYS A 139 -3.26 -4.09 24.50
CA LYS A 139 -4.64 -3.58 24.49
C LYS A 139 -4.87 -2.52 23.42
N PHE A 140 -3.89 -1.65 23.20
CA PHE A 140 -3.95 -0.64 22.15
C PHE A 140 -3.99 -1.26 20.75
N ASN A 141 -3.12 -2.24 20.49
CA ASN A 141 -3.10 -2.97 19.23
C ASN A 141 -4.38 -3.77 19.00
N GLU A 142 -4.91 -4.40 20.04
CA GLU A 142 -6.21 -5.09 19.99
C GLU A 142 -7.34 -4.11 19.66
N ALA A 143 -7.39 -2.94 20.31
CA ALA A 143 -8.35 -1.89 20.01
C ALA A 143 -8.23 -1.38 18.57
N ILE A 144 -7.01 -1.26 18.03
CA ILE A 144 -6.78 -0.90 16.62
C ILE A 144 -7.32 -1.99 15.69
N ALA A 145 -7.08 -3.27 15.99
CA ALA A 145 -7.57 -4.38 15.19
C ALA A 145 -9.11 -4.39 15.14
N VAL A 146 -9.77 -4.21 16.30
CA VAL A 146 -11.23 -4.08 16.39
C VAL A 146 -11.71 -2.84 15.62
N ASN A 147 -11.04 -1.70 15.75
CA ASN A 147 -11.40 -0.49 15.01
C ASN A 147 -11.29 -0.70 13.49
N LYS A 148 -10.25 -1.39 13.03
CA LYS A 148 -10.07 -1.75 11.62
C LYS A 148 -11.21 -2.64 11.13
N GLN A 149 -11.61 -3.64 11.91
CA GLN A 149 -12.74 -4.52 11.58
C GLN A 149 -14.06 -3.74 11.52
N LEU A 150 -14.32 -2.86 12.49
CA LEU A 150 -15.52 -2.01 12.50
C LEU A 150 -15.55 -1.07 11.30
N ARG A 151 -14.41 -0.48 10.91
CA ARG A 151 -14.32 0.34 9.69
C ARG A 151 -14.67 -0.46 8.43
N GLN A 152 -14.13 -1.68 8.30
CA GLN A 152 -14.47 -2.56 7.18
C GLN A 152 -15.96 -2.93 7.16
N GLN A 153 -16.56 -3.19 8.32
CA GLN A 153 -18.00 -3.45 8.43
C GLN A 153 -18.83 -2.22 8.01
N ILE A 154 -18.45 -1.02 8.47
CA ILE A 154 -19.09 0.23 8.07
C ILE A 154 -19.00 0.42 6.54
N ASP A 155 -17.84 0.17 5.94
CA ASP A 155 -17.67 0.29 4.49
C ASP A 155 -18.47 -0.77 3.72
N SER A 156 -18.59 -2.00 4.24
CA SER A 156 -19.47 -3.02 3.67
C SER A 156 -20.93 -2.57 3.69
N LEU A 157 -21.42 -2.13 4.85
CA LEU A 157 -22.79 -1.65 5.02
C LEU A 157 -23.08 -0.42 4.16
N ARG A 158 -22.10 0.47 3.95
CA ARG A 158 -22.22 1.61 3.04
C ARG A 158 -22.37 1.16 1.59
N ARG A 159 -21.57 0.18 1.14
CA ARG A 159 -21.70 -0.39 -0.22
C ARG A 159 -23.06 -1.05 -0.41
N GLU A 160 -23.49 -1.86 0.56
CA GLU A 160 -24.81 -2.48 0.55
C GLU A 160 -25.92 -1.44 0.48
N ARG A 161 -25.84 -0.37 1.27
CA ARG A 161 -26.83 0.73 1.22
C ARG A 161 -26.91 1.37 -0.16
N VAL A 162 -25.77 1.63 -0.81
CA VAL A 162 -25.76 2.19 -2.18
C VAL A 162 -26.43 1.22 -3.17
N ILE A 163 -26.19 -0.08 -3.03
CA ILE A 163 -26.84 -1.10 -3.86
C ILE A 163 -28.36 -1.11 -3.60
N PHE A 164 -28.79 -1.07 -2.34
CA PHE A 164 -30.20 -1.01 -1.97
C PHE A 164 -30.89 0.25 -2.47
N ASP A 165 -30.27 1.43 -2.34
CA ASP A 165 -30.82 2.69 -2.83
C ASP A 165 -30.97 2.66 -4.37
N ASN A 166 -30.01 2.06 -5.07
CA ASN A 166 -30.10 1.87 -6.52
C ASN A 166 -31.21 0.89 -6.91
N LEU A 167 -31.36 -0.21 -6.17
CA LEU A 167 -32.44 -1.18 -6.37
C LEU A 167 -33.81 -0.54 -6.10
N TYR A 168 -33.93 0.24 -5.02
CA TYR A 168 -35.15 0.95 -4.67
C TYR A 168 -35.55 1.93 -5.76
N LYS A 169 -34.61 2.72 -6.29
CA LYS A 169 -34.86 3.63 -7.43
C LYS A 169 -35.30 2.89 -8.70
N LYS A 170 -34.76 1.68 -8.96
CA LYS A 170 -35.20 0.86 -10.10
C LYS A 170 -36.63 0.37 -9.89
N LEU A 171 -36.93 -0.20 -8.73
CA LEU A 171 -38.27 -0.66 -8.36
C LEU A 171 -39.29 0.47 -8.40
N GLU A 172 -38.93 1.67 -7.93
CA GLU A 172 -39.78 2.85 -7.97
C GLU A 172 -40.08 3.28 -9.42
N LYS A 173 -39.07 3.26 -10.31
CA LYS A 173 -39.26 3.52 -11.74
C LYS A 173 -40.17 2.48 -12.39
N GLU A 174 -39.94 1.19 -12.14
CA GLU A 174 -40.78 0.12 -12.66
C GLU A 174 -42.23 0.25 -12.17
N LEU A 175 -42.43 0.59 -10.90
CA LEU A 175 -43.75 0.82 -10.33
C LEU A 175 -44.44 2.02 -10.99
N HIS A 176 -43.70 3.10 -11.25
CA HIS A 176 -44.23 4.26 -11.94
C HIS A 176 -44.61 3.94 -13.40
N GLU A 177 -43.78 3.17 -14.09
CA GLU A 177 -44.05 2.71 -15.45
C GLU A 177 -45.27 1.79 -15.51
N LYS A 178 -45.44 0.87 -14.55
CA LYS A 178 -46.63 0.03 -14.43
C LYS A 178 -47.89 0.84 -14.14
N ARG A 179 -47.81 1.88 -13.30
CA ARG A 179 -48.94 2.81 -13.09
C ARG A 179 -49.30 3.54 -14.38
N LYS A 180 -48.31 3.97 -15.16
CA LYS A 180 -48.55 4.62 -16.46
C LYS A 180 -49.18 3.65 -17.46
N GLN A 181 -48.69 2.42 -17.55
CA GLN A 181 -49.29 1.37 -18.38
C GLN A 181 -50.74 1.10 -17.97
N MET A 182 -51.02 1.02 -16.66
CA MET A 182 -52.38 0.84 -16.15
C MET A 182 -53.29 2.02 -16.51
N ALA A 183 -52.82 3.26 -16.38
CA ALA A 183 -53.57 4.45 -16.78
C ALA A 183 -53.88 4.44 -18.29
N ASN A 184 -52.90 4.09 -19.13
CA ASN A 184 -53.09 3.98 -20.57
C ASN A 184 -54.12 2.90 -20.93
N ILE A 185 -54.10 1.74 -20.27
CA ILE A 185 -55.09 0.67 -20.50
C ILE A 185 -56.50 1.12 -20.09
N ILE A 186 -56.62 1.88 -19.01
CA ILE A 186 -57.91 2.45 -18.60
C ILE A 186 -58.41 3.47 -19.63
N GLU A 187 -57.53 4.31 -20.16
CA GLU A 187 -57.88 5.27 -21.20
C GLU A 187 -58.33 4.57 -22.48
N THR A 188 -57.58 3.58 -22.97
CA THR A 188 -57.97 2.81 -24.17
C THR A 188 -59.25 2.00 -23.95
N ALA A 189 -59.48 1.48 -22.75
CA ALA A 189 -60.73 0.83 -22.39
C ALA A 189 -61.90 1.82 -22.42
N ASN A 190 -61.73 3.02 -21.85
CA ASN A 190 -62.75 4.07 -21.87
C ASN A 190 -63.09 4.50 -23.30
N THR A 191 -62.10 4.70 -24.17
CA THR A 191 -62.35 5.03 -25.58
C THR A 191 -63.11 3.91 -26.29
N ALA A 192 -62.75 2.64 -26.04
CA ALA A 192 -63.47 1.50 -26.61
C ALA A 192 -64.91 1.40 -26.09
N TYR A 193 -65.16 1.73 -24.81
CA TYR A 193 -66.51 1.79 -24.25
C TYR A 193 -67.33 2.92 -24.90
N GLU A 194 -66.75 4.11 -25.09
CA GLU A 194 -67.43 5.22 -25.77
C GLU A 194 -67.78 4.87 -27.22
N GLU A 195 -66.88 4.23 -27.95
CA GLU A 195 -67.12 3.79 -29.33
C GLU A 195 -68.25 2.74 -29.39
N ARG A 196 -68.20 1.75 -28.49
CA ARG A 196 -69.25 0.74 -28.38
C ARG A 196 -70.61 1.35 -28.05
N ASP A 197 -70.65 2.29 -27.12
CA ASP A 197 -71.89 2.92 -26.70
C ASP A 197 -72.45 3.83 -27.82
N LYS A 198 -71.59 4.57 -28.55
CA LYS A 198 -71.99 5.29 -29.78
C LYS A 198 -72.56 4.36 -30.84
N ALA A 199 -71.93 3.21 -31.08
CA ALA A 199 -72.42 2.22 -32.04
C ALA A 199 -73.76 1.62 -31.60
N ASN A 200 -73.93 1.34 -30.31
CA ASN A 200 -75.19 0.86 -29.74
C ASN A 200 -76.31 1.90 -29.90
N ASP A 201 -76.04 3.17 -29.64
CA ASP A 201 -77.00 4.26 -29.84
C ASP A 201 -77.41 4.39 -31.32
N GLN A 202 -76.44 4.29 -32.25
CA GLN A 202 -76.74 4.26 -33.68
C GLN A 202 -77.63 3.07 -34.07
N ILE A 203 -77.34 1.87 -33.54
CA ILE A 203 -78.16 0.68 -33.78
C ILE A 203 -79.58 0.88 -33.22
N GLN A 204 -79.73 1.43 -32.02
CA GLN A 204 -81.05 1.72 -31.43
C GLN A 204 -81.84 2.73 -32.27
N ASN A 205 -81.18 3.80 -32.73
CA ASN A 205 -81.80 4.80 -33.59
C ASN A 205 -82.23 4.19 -34.93
N LEU A 206 -81.39 3.38 -35.57
CA LEU A 206 -81.73 2.67 -36.81
C LEU A 206 -82.89 1.70 -36.61
N LYS A 207 -82.95 0.96 -35.49
CA LYS A 207 -84.08 0.09 -35.15
C LYS A 207 -85.38 0.88 -34.99
N MET A 208 -85.33 2.05 -34.34
CA MET A 208 -86.50 2.91 -34.18
C MET A 208 -86.99 3.46 -35.52
N LEU A 209 -86.07 3.90 -36.39
CA LEU A 209 -86.38 4.36 -37.73
C LEU A 209 -87.00 3.24 -38.58
N ALA A 210 -86.39 2.05 -38.59
CA ALA A 210 -86.91 0.89 -39.32
C ALA A 210 -88.31 0.48 -38.83
N LYS A 211 -88.56 0.53 -37.51
CA LYS A 211 -89.90 0.27 -36.96
C LYS A 211 -90.92 1.29 -37.45
N LYS A 212 -90.59 2.58 -37.42
CA LYS A 212 -91.46 3.66 -37.90
C LYS A 212 -91.73 3.54 -39.40
N GLU A 213 -90.73 3.18 -40.19
CA GLU A 213 -90.87 2.93 -41.63
C GLU A 213 -91.77 1.72 -41.89
N SER A 214 -91.61 0.64 -41.13
CA SER A 214 -92.49 -0.53 -41.21
C SER A 214 -93.94 -0.19 -40.84
N GLU A 215 -94.16 0.63 -39.81
CA GLU A 215 -95.50 1.08 -39.41
C GLU A 215 -96.16 1.96 -40.50
N ASN A 216 -95.38 2.85 -41.11
CA ASN A 216 -95.83 3.66 -42.25
C ASN A 216 -96.16 2.78 -43.46
N PHE A 217 -95.29 1.82 -43.80
CA PHE A 217 -95.52 0.88 -44.90
C PHE A 217 -96.78 0.04 -44.68
N GLU A 218 -97.02 -0.43 -43.45
CA GLU A 218 -98.24 -1.17 -43.12
C GLU A 218 -99.49 -0.29 -43.24
N LYS A 219 -99.40 0.99 -42.87
CA LYS A 219 -100.49 1.95 -43.08
C LYS A 219 -100.75 2.17 -44.57
N ASP A 220 -99.72 2.40 -45.36
CA ASP A 220 -99.85 2.59 -46.82
C ASP A 220 -100.41 1.34 -47.50
N LEU A 221 -99.99 0.14 -47.05
CA LEU A 221 -100.54 -1.13 -47.53
C LEU A 221 -102.02 -1.27 -47.17
N ARG A 222 -102.45 -0.87 -45.97
CA ARG A 222 -103.86 -0.85 -45.58
C ARG A 222 -104.67 0.12 -46.43
N ASP A 223 -104.16 1.32 -46.65
CA ASP A 223 -104.82 2.35 -47.47
C ASP A 223 -104.95 1.88 -48.93
N LEU A 224 -103.88 1.29 -49.50
CA LEU A 224 -103.91 0.68 -50.82
C LEU A 224 -104.89 -0.51 -50.88
N SER A 225 -104.90 -1.38 -49.87
CA SER A 225 -105.86 -2.48 -49.79
C SER A 225 -107.30 -1.99 -49.78
N HIS A 226 -107.56 -0.90 -49.05
CA HIS A 226 -108.90 -0.31 -48.98
C HIS A 226 -109.31 0.33 -50.32
N ILE A 227 -108.38 0.99 -51.01
CA ILE A 227 -108.63 1.50 -52.37
C ILE A 227 -108.89 0.35 -53.35
N MET A 228 -108.12 -0.74 -53.27
CA MET A 228 -108.35 -1.94 -54.10
C MET A 228 -109.72 -2.57 -53.82
N GLU A 229 -110.16 -2.64 -52.56
CA GLU A 229 -111.49 -3.14 -52.21
C GLU A 229 -112.60 -2.23 -52.75
N LYS A 230 -112.44 -0.90 -52.63
CA LYS A 230 -113.37 0.07 -53.24
C LYS A 230 -113.43 -0.08 -54.75
N ASN A 231 -112.27 -0.19 -55.41
CA ASN A 231 -112.19 -0.41 -56.85
C ASN A 231 -112.81 -1.75 -57.24
N LYS A 232 -112.58 -2.83 -56.47
CA LYS A 232 -113.23 -4.13 -56.69
C LYS A 232 -114.74 -4.01 -56.55
N LYS A 233 -115.26 -3.37 -55.51
CA LYS A 233 -116.71 -3.14 -55.33
C LYS A 233 -117.30 -2.30 -56.47
N ALA A 234 -116.59 -1.28 -56.93
CA ALA A 234 -117.00 -0.48 -58.09
C ALA A 234 -117.02 -1.32 -59.37
N LEU A 235 -116.02 -2.18 -59.57
CA LEU A 235 -115.90 -3.05 -60.75
C LEU A 235 -116.94 -4.19 -60.71
N ASP A 236 -117.23 -4.75 -59.53
CA ASP A 236 -118.31 -5.71 -59.30
C ASP A 236 -119.69 -5.04 -59.48
N TYR A 237 -119.84 -3.77 -59.08
CA TYR A 237 -121.04 -2.97 -59.35
C TYR A 237 -121.19 -2.70 -60.85
N ILE A 238 -120.11 -2.33 -61.55
CA ILE A 238 -120.11 -2.18 -63.02
C ILE A 238 -120.49 -3.50 -63.69
N LYS A 239 -119.87 -4.63 -63.31
CA LYS A 239 -120.23 -5.96 -63.81
C LYS A 239 -121.69 -6.31 -63.52
N LEU A 240 -122.24 -5.96 -62.36
CA LEU A 240 -123.64 -6.19 -62.04
C LEU A 240 -124.57 -5.28 -62.89
N THR A 241 -124.16 -4.05 -63.17
CA THR A 241 -124.89 -3.16 -64.09
C THR A 241 -124.77 -3.58 -65.55
N GLU A 242 -123.63 -4.13 -65.99
CA GLU A 242 -123.46 -4.76 -67.30
C GLU A 242 -124.31 -6.01 -67.41
N LYS A 243 -124.34 -6.85 -66.37
CA LYS A 243 -125.21 -8.05 -66.29
C LYS A 243 -126.70 -7.70 -66.33
N ASN A 244 -127.10 -6.54 -65.79
CA ASN A 244 -128.46 -6.01 -65.91
C ASN A 244 -128.72 -5.27 -67.24
N ARG A 245 -127.68 -4.94 -68.00
CA ARG A 245 -127.74 -4.35 -69.35
C ARG A 245 -127.69 -5.42 -70.45
N ASP A 246 -127.26 -6.63 -70.10
CA ASP A 246 -127.11 -7.79 -70.99
C ASP A 246 -128.37 -8.67 -71.11
N GLU A 247 -129.47 -8.36 -70.40
CA GLU A 247 -130.80 -9.00 -70.63
C GLU A 247 -131.57 -8.42 -71.84
N THR A 248 -131.04 -7.41 -72.53
CA THR A 248 -131.59 -6.92 -73.81
C THR A 248 -130.51 -6.67 -74.85
N LYS A 249 -129.88 -7.76 -75.33
CA LYS A 249 -129.79 -8.07 -76.77
C LYS A 249 -129.11 -9.41 -77.00
N ILE A 250 -129.95 -10.34 -77.43
CA ILE A 250 -129.66 -11.62 -78.07
C ILE A 250 -129.18 -11.37 -79.52
N ASN A 251 -128.17 -12.16 -79.89
CA ASN A 251 -127.79 -12.70 -81.23
C ASN A 251 -127.44 -11.80 -82.41
N ASN A 252 -126.22 -12.04 -82.94
CA ASN A 252 -125.92 -12.77 -84.19
C ASN A 252 -124.39 -12.69 -84.38
N ASP A 253 -123.57 -13.65 -84.79
CA ASP A 253 -123.61 -15.07 -85.18
C ASP A 253 -122.14 -15.53 -84.95
N MET A 254 -121.83 -16.60 -84.20
CA MET A 254 -121.87 -18.02 -84.55
C MET A 254 -120.91 -18.46 -85.68
N LEU A 255 -120.04 -19.41 -85.29
CA LEU A 255 -119.23 -20.39 -86.04
C LEU A 255 -117.82 -19.94 -86.47
N ASP A 256 -116.78 -20.76 -86.43
CA ASP A 256 -116.38 -21.95 -85.67
C ASP A 256 -114.93 -22.23 -86.13
N SER A 257 -114.11 -22.77 -85.24
CA SER A 257 -113.01 -23.69 -85.51
C SER A 257 -111.81 -23.25 -86.38
N GLU A 258 -110.67 -23.23 -85.69
CA GLU A 258 -109.52 -24.08 -86.02
C GLU A 258 -109.07 -24.15 -87.48
N LYS A 259 -107.98 -23.44 -87.78
CA LYS A 259 -106.65 -23.98 -88.15
C LYS A 259 -105.88 -22.96 -88.99
N LEU A 260 -104.56 -23.18 -88.98
CA LEU A 260 -103.63 -22.74 -90.01
C LEU A 260 -103.11 -21.30 -89.87
N ASN A 261 -102.36 -21.11 -88.79
CA ASN A 261 -100.93 -20.79 -88.84
C ASN A 261 -100.39 -20.45 -90.25
N ARG A 262 -100.15 -19.17 -90.53
CA ARG A 262 -99.16 -18.71 -91.54
C ARG A 262 -98.90 -17.20 -91.44
N ASN A 263 -97.61 -16.90 -91.34
CA ASN A 263 -96.91 -15.74 -91.91
C ASN A 263 -97.11 -14.36 -91.26
N ASN A 264 -96.13 -13.94 -90.46
CA ASN A 264 -94.89 -13.32 -90.96
C ASN A 264 -94.19 -12.59 -89.80
N ASN A 265 -93.29 -13.29 -89.10
CA ASN A 265 -92.30 -12.65 -88.27
C ASN A 265 -90.92 -12.82 -88.90
N GLN A 266 -90.49 -11.71 -89.48
CA GLN A 266 -89.16 -11.48 -90.01
C GLN A 266 -88.21 -11.27 -88.81
N LYS A 267 -87.07 -11.97 -88.83
CA LYS A 267 -85.86 -11.78 -87.99
C LYS A 267 -85.86 -12.43 -86.59
N LEU A 268 -85.63 -13.75 -86.51
CA LEU A 268 -84.94 -14.35 -85.36
C LEU A 268 -84.19 -15.62 -85.79
N TYR A 269 -82.93 -15.48 -86.19
CA TYR A 269 -81.98 -16.59 -86.24
C TYR A 269 -80.74 -16.18 -85.45
N LYS A 270 -80.77 -16.45 -84.14
CA LYS A 270 -79.58 -16.58 -83.27
C LYS A 270 -79.83 -17.24 -81.89
N ASP A 271 -81.06 -17.57 -81.50
CA ASP A 271 -81.35 -18.11 -80.14
C ASP A 271 -81.67 -19.62 -80.04
N ARG A 272 -81.52 -20.42 -81.11
CA ARG A 272 -81.80 -21.87 -81.03
C ARG A 272 -80.67 -22.71 -80.40
N ASN A 273 -79.42 -22.24 -80.41
CA ASN A 273 -78.32 -23.00 -79.79
C ASN A 273 -78.25 -22.84 -78.27
N ILE A 274 -78.81 -21.78 -77.70
CA ILE A 274 -78.78 -21.52 -76.25
C ILE A 274 -79.85 -22.36 -75.54
N ASN A 275 -81.04 -22.50 -76.14
CA ASN A 275 -82.13 -23.27 -75.54
C ASN A 275 -81.88 -24.79 -75.55
N GLN A 276 -81.22 -25.33 -76.59
CA GLN A 276 -80.87 -26.75 -76.63
C GLN A 276 -79.85 -27.12 -75.53
N ALA A 277 -78.81 -26.30 -75.34
CA ALA A 277 -77.82 -26.50 -74.28
C ALA A 277 -78.39 -26.31 -72.86
N MET A 278 -79.42 -25.46 -72.71
CA MET A 278 -80.12 -25.26 -71.44
C MET A 278 -81.04 -26.45 -71.13
N LEU A 279 -81.74 -26.99 -72.13
CA LEU A 279 -82.57 -28.20 -72.00
C LEU A 279 -81.72 -29.44 -71.68
N ASP A 280 -80.57 -29.62 -72.32
CA ASP A 280 -79.65 -30.73 -72.03
C ASP A 280 -79.07 -30.63 -70.62
N LYS A 281 -78.81 -29.41 -70.12
CA LYS A 281 -78.39 -29.19 -68.72
C LYS A 281 -79.53 -29.48 -67.74
N ILE A 282 -80.76 -29.09 -68.04
CA ILE A 282 -81.93 -29.39 -67.20
C ILE A 282 -82.15 -30.90 -67.11
N GLN A 283 -82.05 -31.63 -68.23
CA GLN A 283 -82.14 -33.10 -68.23
C GLN A 283 -81.02 -33.75 -67.42
N LYS A 284 -79.77 -33.27 -67.53
CA LYS A 284 -78.68 -33.77 -66.67
C LYS A 284 -78.91 -33.48 -65.20
N TYR A 285 -79.40 -32.29 -64.85
CA TYR A 285 -79.74 -31.95 -63.47
C TYR A 285 -80.89 -32.80 -62.95
N GLU A 286 -81.91 -33.11 -63.76
CA GLU A 286 -82.99 -34.04 -63.40
C GLU A 286 -82.47 -35.47 -63.20
N GLU A 287 -81.57 -35.97 -64.05
CA GLU A 287 -80.96 -37.29 -63.91
C GLU A 287 -80.07 -37.40 -62.67
N ASP A 288 -79.23 -36.39 -62.41
CA ASP A 288 -78.36 -36.37 -61.23
C ASP A 288 -79.16 -36.16 -59.94
N PHE A 289 -80.26 -35.40 -60.01
CA PHE A 289 -81.20 -35.24 -58.90
C PHE A 289 -81.96 -36.53 -58.60
N ALA A 290 -82.37 -37.29 -59.62
CA ALA A 290 -83.00 -38.60 -59.45
C ALA A 290 -82.04 -39.61 -58.79
N LYS A 291 -80.75 -39.57 -59.13
CA LYS A 291 -79.71 -40.39 -58.45
C LYS A 291 -79.57 -39.99 -56.98
N ILE A 292 -79.59 -38.70 -56.66
CA ILE A 292 -79.49 -38.19 -55.29
C ILE A 292 -80.74 -38.57 -54.48
N GLN A 293 -81.93 -38.48 -55.08
CA GLN A 293 -83.20 -38.87 -54.45
C GLN A 293 -83.23 -40.38 -54.15
N ALA A 294 -82.74 -41.21 -55.08
CA ALA A 294 -82.62 -42.65 -54.89
C ALA A 294 -81.62 -43.03 -53.77
N ALA A 295 -80.51 -42.30 -53.65
CA ALA A 295 -79.48 -42.55 -52.63
C ALA A 295 -79.89 -42.06 -51.22
N THR A 296 -80.63 -40.97 -51.12
CA THR A 296 -80.92 -40.29 -49.83
C THR A 296 -82.28 -40.61 -49.23
N LYS A 297 -83.23 -41.20 -49.98
CA LYS A 297 -84.60 -41.58 -49.55
C LYS A 297 -85.45 -40.43 -48.96
N VAL A 298 -85.08 -39.17 -49.18
CA VAL A 298 -85.87 -38.01 -48.73
C VAL A 298 -86.89 -37.66 -49.83
N THR A 299 -88.18 -37.72 -49.50
CA THR A 299 -89.29 -37.49 -50.44
C THR A 299 -89.69 -36.03 -50.62
N ASP A 300 -89.16 -35.13 -49.78
CA ASP A 300 -89.54 -33.72 -49.71
C ASP A 300 -88.50 -32.80 -50.36
N PHE A 301 -88.84 -32.24 -51.53
CA PHE A 301 -87.95 -31.48 -52.42
C PHE A 301 -87.33 -30.26 -51.72
N GLU A 302 -88.15 -29.49 -50.99
CA GLU A 302 -87.69 -28.27 -50.34
C GLU A 302 -86.70 -28.55 -49.20
N LYS A 303 -86.87 -29.68 -48.49
CA LYS A 303 -85.94 -30.06 -47.42
C LYS A 303 -84.56 -30.43 -47.97
N LEU A 304 -84.50 -31.15 -49.09
CA LEU A 304 -83.23 -31.54 -49.71
C LEU A 304 -82.46 -30.32 -50.24
N VAL A 305 -83.16 -29.38 -50.88
CA VAL A 305 -82.58 -28.10 -51.30
C VAL A 305 -82.08 -27.30 -50.10
N SER A 306 -82.84 -27.25 -48.99
CA SER A 306 -82.38 -26.55 -47.78
C SER A 306 -81.13 -27.17 -47.15
N ILE A 307 -81.00 -28.51 -47.17
CA ILE A 307 -79.83 -29.22 -46.66
C ILE A 307 -78.64 -28.98 -47.59
N PHE A 308 -78.86 -28.96 -48.91
CA PHE A 308 -77.83 -28.66 -49.87
C PHE A 308 -77.31 -27.22 -49.74
N ILE A 309 -78.20 -26.23 -49.62
CA ILE A 309 -77.82 -24.83 -49.38
C ILE A 309 -77.03 -24.71 -48.07
N LYS A 310 -77.48 -25.36 -46.98
CA LYS A 310 -76.74 -25.36 -45.71
C LYS A 310 -75.37 -26.03 -45.82
N ASN A 311 -75.26 -27.11 -46.60
CA ASN A 311 -73.98 -27.78 -46.82
C ASN A 311 -73.08 -26.97 -47.75
N GLU A 312 -73.63 -26.31 -48.76
CA GLU A 312 -72.90 -25.39 -49.64
C GLU A 312 -72.40 -24.18 -48.85
N GLU A 313 -73.22 -23.61 -47.96
CA GLU A 313 -72.82 -22.52 -47.08
C GLU A 313 -71.71 -22.94 -46.11
N LYS A 314 -71.81 -24.14 -45.51
CA LYS A 314 -70.71 -24.71 -44.71
C LYS A 314 -69.45 -24.95 -45.53
N ASN A 315 -69.60 -25.44 -46.75
CA ASN A 315 -68.48 -25.68 -47.65
C ASN A 315 -67.82 -24.36 -48.04
N PHE A 316 -68.60 -23.32 -48.32
CA PHE A 316 -68.14 -21.97 -48.61
C PHE A 316 -67.40 -21.36 -47.41
N GLN A 317 -67.93 -21.51 -46.20
CA GLN A 317 -67.24 -21.11 -44.96
C GLN A 317 -65.91 -21.84 -44.79
N MET A 318 -65.88 -23.15 -45.06
CA MET A 318 -64.67 -23.96 -44.96
C MET A 318 -63.64 -23.58 -46.04
N PHE A 319 -64.06 -23.31 -47.27
CA PHE A 319 -63.19 -22.77 -48.32
C PHE A 319 -62.64 -21.40 -47.97
N LYS A 320 -63.47 -20.52 -47.39
CA LYS A 320 -63.01 -19.21 -46.91
C LYS A 320 -61.95 -19.38 -45.82
N TYR A 321 -62.19 -20.28 -44.85
CA TYR A 321 -61.24 -20.57 -43.79
C TYR A 321 -59.94 -21.18 -44.31
N VAL A 322 -60.01 -22.10 -45.28
CA VAL A 322 -58.82 -22.66 -45.94
C VAL A 322 -58.03 -21.56 -46.65
N ASN A 323 -58.69 -20.64 -47.35
CA ASN A 323 -58.02 -19.51 -48.00
C ASN A 323 -57.41 -18.54 -46.98
N GLU A 324 -58.11 -18.26 -45.88
CA GLU A 324 -57.59 -17.44 -44.77
C GLU A 324 -56.34 -18.09 -44.16
N LEU A 325 -56.37 -19.40 -43.90
CA LEU A 325 -55.20 -20.16 -43.44
C LEU A 325 -54.07 -20.18 -44.47
N SER A 326 -54.36 -20.31 -45.76
CA SER A 326 -53.34 -20.25 -46.81
C SER A 326 -52.66 -18.88 -46.85
N ASN A 327 -53.41 -17.79 -46.70
CA ASN A 327 -52.83 -16.45 -46.60
C ASN A 327 -51.99 -16.29 -45.33
N GLU A 328 -52.45 -16.83 -44.20
CA GLU A 328 -51.69 -16.81 -42.94
C GLU A 328 -50.38 -17.61 -43.05
N ILE A 329 -50.39 -18.73 -43.76
CA ILE A 329 -49.18 -19.51 -44.07
C ILE A 329 -48.22 -18.68 -44.91
N GLU A 330 -48.68 -18.01 -45.98
CA GLU A 330 -47.82 -17.15 -46.81
C GLU A 330 -47.21 -15.99 -46.00
N ASP A 331 -47.99 -15.36 -45.12
CA ASP A 331 -47.52 -14.28 -44.25
C ASP A 331 -46.47 -14.79 -43.24
N LEU A 332 -46.68 -15.97 -42.66
CA LEU A 332 -45.73 -16.59 -41.75
C LEU A 332 -44.44 -17.03 -42.47
N GLU A 333 -44.54 -17.60 -43.67
CA GLU A 333 -43.38 -17.95 -44.49
C GLU A 333 -42.54 -16.71 -44.84
N LYS A 334 -43.19 -15.58 -45.14
CA LYS A 334 -42.52 -14.30 -45.36
C LYS A 334 -41.80 -13.80 -44.10
N GLN A 335 -42.44 -13.87 -42.93
CA GLN A 335 -41.81 -13.51 -41.66
C GLN A 335 -40.60 -14.40 -41.34
N ILE A 336 -40.71 -15.70 -41.59
CA ILE A 336 -39.58 -16.64 -41.42
C ILE A 336 -38.42 -16.27 -42.35
N ALA A 337 -38.70 -15.91 -43.61
CA ALA A 337 -37.68 -15.49 -44.55
C ALA A 337 -36.97 -14.20 -44.11
N GLU A 338 -37.73 -13.21 -43.62
CA GLU A 338 -37.18 -11.94 -43.11
C GLU A 338 -36.32 -12.15 -41.86
N GLN A 339 -36.78 -12.97 -40.91
CA GLN A 339 -36.01 -13.34 -39.71
C GLN A 339 -34.75 -14.12 -40.06
N ASN A 340 -34.80 -15.03 -41.05
CA ASN A 340 -33.60 -15.75 -41.49
C ASN A 340 -32.56 -14.83 -42.14
N LEU A 341 -32.99 -13.81 -42.90
CA LEU A 341 -32.09 -12.78 -43.43
C LEU A 341 -31.46 -11.95 -42.32
N GLU A 342 -32.23 -11.62 -41.28
CA GLU A 342 -31.71 -10.90 -40.12
C GLU A 342 -30.71 -11.77 -39.33
N ILE A 343 -31.01 -13.06 -39.14
CA ILE A 343 -30.09 -14.02 -38.53
C ILE A 343 -28.81 -14.14 -39.37
N GLU A 344 -28.89 -14.21 -40.70
CA GLU A 344 -27.73 -14.25 -41.58
C GLU A 344 -26.90 -12.95 -41.49
N HIS A 345 -27.56 -11.79 -41.36
CA HIS A 345 -26.88 -10.51 -41.14
C HIS A 345 -26.14 -10.47 -39.79
N TYR A 346 -26.65 -11.13 -38.75
CA TYR A 346 -25.99 -11.22 -37.44
C TYR A 346 -24.97 -12.37 -37.36
N GLN A 347 -25.14 -13.47 -38.09
CA GLN A 347 -24.23 -14.62 -38.13
C GLN A 347 -23.07 -14.43 -39.14
N GLY A 348 -23.31 -13.70 -40.22
CA GLY A 348 -22.30 -13.20 -41.15
C GLY A 348 -21.48 -12.12 -40.44
N GLY A 349 -20.63 -12.54 -39.51
CA GLY A 349 -19.84 -11.71 -38.64
C GLY A 349 -19.33 -10.48 -39.37
N THR A 350 -19.89 -9.32 -39.01
CA THR A 350 -19.45 -8.05 -39.56
C THR A 350 -17.93 -7.97 -39.41
N ASN A 351 -17.22 -7.43 -40.42
CA ASN A 351 -15.78 -7.13 -40.30
C ASN A 351 -15.44 -6.36 -39.01
N LEU A 352 -16.43 -5.69 -38.44
CA LEU A 352 -16.42 -5.04 -37.14
C LEU A 352 -16.14 -6.00 -35.97
N ASP A 353 -16.78 -7.17 -35.90
CA ASP A 353 -16.59 -8.13 -34.78
C ASP A 353 -15.19 -8.74 -34.81
N VAL A 354 -14.64 -9.02 -36.00
CA VAL A 354 -13.25 -9.47 -36.16
C VAL A 354 -12.27 -8.37 -35.72
N GLN A 355 -12.55 -7.11 -36.04
CA GLN A 355 -11.73 -5.99 -35.58
C GLN A 355 -11.85 -5.75 -34.07
N TYR A 356 -13.04 -5.91 -33.48
CA TYR A 356 -13.22 -5.80 -32.04
C TYR A 356 -12.49 -6.91 -31.30
N LYS A 357 -12.57 -8.16 -31.77
CA LYS A 357 -11.80 -9.28 -31.19
C LYS A 357 -10.29 -9.05 -31.29
N ARG A 358 -9.79 -8.50 -32.41
CA ARG A 358 -8.37 -8.12 -32.52
C ARG A 358 -7.98 -7.02 -31.53
N LYS A 359 -8.77 -5.96 -31.42
CA LYS A 359 -8.50 -4.88 -30.45
C LYS A 359 -8.54 -5.38 -29.01
N ILE A 360 -9.48 -6.26 -28.67
CA ILE A 360 -9.55 -6.88 -27.34
C ILE A 360 -8.26 -7.65 -27.07
N LYS A 361 -7.82 -8.49 -28.00
CA LYS A 361 -6.57 -9.23 -27.86
C LYS A 361 -5.35 -8.31 -27.73
N ASP A 362 -5.28 -7.24 -28.52
CA ASP A 362 -4.20 -6.25 -28.44
C ASP A 362 -4.19 -5.54 -27.08
N PHE A 363 -5.37 -5.23 -26.51
CA PHE A 363 -5.48 -4.66 -25.18
C PHE A 363 -5.10 -5.65 -24.07
N GLU A 364 -5.49 -6.92 -24.20
CA GLU A 364 -5.07 -7.99 -23.28
C GLU A 364 -3.55 -8.16 -23.28
N GLU A 365 -2.92 -8.20 -24.45
CA GLU A 365 -1.45 -8.28 -24.56
C GLU A 365 -0.74 -7.05 -23.99
N ASN A 366 -1.31 -5.86 -24.18
CA ASN A 366 -0.76 -4.63 -23.61
C ASN A 366 -0.91 -4.61 -22.08
N MET A 367 -2.02 -5.13 -21.55
CA MET A 367 -2.26 -5.24 -20.12
C MET A 367 -1.23 -6.17 -19.48
N VAL A 368 -1.02 -7.37 -20.05
CA VAL A 368 -0.01 -8.32 -19.57
C VAL A 368 1.41 -7.71 -19.63
N ARG A 369 1.75 -7.02 -20.73
CA ARG A 369 3.05 -6.34 -20.85
C ARG A 369 3.23 -5.23 -19.81
N ALA A 370 2.17 -4.49 -19.49
CA ALA A 370 2.22 -3.44 -18.47
C ALA A 370 2.35 -4.04 -17.06
N GLU A 371 1.67 -5.16 -16.79
CA GLU A 371 1.73 -5.88 -15.53
C GLU A 371 3.13 -6.42 -15.24
N VAL A 372 3.75 -7.09 -16.21
CA VAL A 372 5.14 -7.58 -16.09
C VAL A 372 6.12 -6.43 -15.84
N LYS A 373 5.95 -5.29 -16.51
CA LYS A 373 6.79 -4.11 -16.26
C LYS A 373 6.57 -3.51 -14.87
N SER A 374 5.32 -3.48 -14.41
CA SER A 374 4.97 -2.99 -13.07
C SER A 374 5.65 -3.85 -12.00
N GLU A 375 5.59 -5.18 -12.14
CA GLU A 375 6.23 -6.12 -11.23
C GLU A 375 7.76 -5.94 -11.22
N GLN A 376 8.39 -5.76 -12.39
CA GLN A 376 9.82 -5.45 -12.48
C GLN A 376 10.18 -4.15 -11.77
N PHE A 377 9.36 -3.10 -11.90
CA PHE A 377 9.60 -1.84 -11.20
C PHE A 377 9.38 -1.97 -9.68
N GLU A 378 8.43 -2.77 -9.22
CA GLU A 378 8.25 -3.06 -7.80
C GLU A 378 9.45 -3.78 -7.21
N PHE A 379 9.98 -4.80 -7.91
CA PHE A 379 11.17 -5.51 -7.48
C PHE A 379 12.38 -4.57 -7.38
N ARG A 380 12.63 -3.77 -8.42
CA ARG A 380 13.70 -2.77 -8.40
C ARG A 380 13.54 -1.72 -7.30
N ARG A 381 12.31 -1.28 -7.02
CA ARG A 381 12.02 -0.36 -5.91
C ARG A 381 12.33 -1.01 -4.58
N HIS A 382 11.97 -2.28 -4.40
CA HIS A 382 12.22 -3.01 -3.16
C HIS A 382 13.73 -3.16 -2.89
N ASP A 383 14.53 -3.50 -3.90
CA ASP A 383 15.98 -3.58 -3.77
C ASP A 383 16.61 -2.20 -3.49
N ALA A 384 16.17 -1.15 -4.18
CA ALA A 384 16.61 0.22 -3.90
C ALA A 384 16.26 0.64 -2.46
N GLN A 385 15.07 0.29 -1.95
CA GLN A 385 14.67 0.58 -0.57
C GLN A 385 15.55 -0.14 0.44
N LYS A 386 15.92 -1.40 0.19
CA LYS A 386 16.88 -2.12 1.04
C LYS A 386 18.23 -1.41 1.10
N LEU A 387 18.74 -0.96 -0.05
CA LEU A 387 19.98 -0.20 -0.11
C LEU A 387 19.88 1.13 0.65
N ILE A 388 18.80 1.89 0.47
CA ILE A 388 18.57 3.15 1.20
C ILE A 388 18.50 2.91 2.70
N ASN A 389 17.81 1.86 3.16
CA ASN A 389 17.72 1.54 4.58
C ASN A 389 19.11 1.16 5.16
N SER A 390 19.89 0.37 4.42
CA SER A 390 21.27 0.03 4.82
C SER A 390 22.17 1.28 4.89
N LEU A 391 22.07 2.19 3.92
CA LEU A 391 22.79 3.46 3.91
C LEU A 391 22.35 4.36 5.07
N THR A 392 21.06 4.46 5.33
CA THR A 392 20.50 5.24 6.45
C THR A 392 21.08 4.77 7.77
N ASN A 393 21.13 3.45 8.00
CA ASN A 393 21.73 2.86 9.19
C ASN A 393 23.22 3.15 9.27
N TRP A 394 23.96 3.05 8.15
CA TRP A 394 25.40 3.31 8.13
C TRP A 394 25.74 4.79 8.37
N ILE A 395 24.93 5.70 7.84
CA ILE A 395 25.10 7.14 8.06
C ILE A 395 24.78 7.48 9.51
N ASP A 396 23.74 6.87 10.10
CA ASP A 396 23.42 7.07 11.52
C ASP A 396 24.54 6.52 12.43
N THR A 397 25.11 5.34 12.12
CA THR A 397 26.25 4.83 12.89
C THR A 397 27.47 5.75 12.77
N LEU A 398 27.82 6.20 11.56
CA LEU A 398 28.92 7.15 11.36
C LEU A 398 28.71 8.49 12.05
N PHE A 399 27.50 9.04 11.97
CA PHE A 399 27.16 10.30 12.61
C PHE A 399 27.37 10.23 14.13
N ASN A 400 27.01 9.09 14.74
CA ASN A 400 27.19 8.85 16.16
C ASN A 400 28.65 8.54 16.53
N THR A 401 29.43 7.82 15.70
CA THR A 401 30.83 7.48 16.00
C THR A 401 31.77 8.69 15.90
N ILE A 402 31.50 9.62 14.99
CA ILE A 402 32.28 10.85 14.80
C ILE A 402 31.84 11.93 15.82
N GLU A 403 30.83 11.64 16.65
CA GLU A 403 30.25 12.56 17.63
C GLU A 403 29.80 13.89 17.00
N CYS A 404 29.09 13.81 15.88
CA CYS A 404 28.54 14.99 15.21
C CYS A 404 27.46 15.66 16.08
N ASP A 405 27.35 16.99 15.98
CA ASP A 405 26.43 17.76 16.82
C ASP A 405 24.95 17.50 16.47
N LYS A 406 24.26 16.80 17.38
CA LYS A 406 22.85 16.45 17.27
C LYS A 406 21.92 17.66 17.29
N ALA A 407 22.34 18.78 17.86
CA ALA A 407 21.57 20.03 17.88
C ALA A 407 21.62 20.72 16.52
N PHE A 408 22.83 20.84 15.95
CA PHE A 408 23.03 21.39 14.60
C PHE A 408 22.33 20.55 13.53
N ALA A 409 22.40 19.21 13.63
CA ALA A 409 21.68 18.32 12.74
C ALA A 409 20.15 18.50 12.82
N LYS A 410 19.58 18.77 14.01
CA LYS A 410 18.14 19.02 14.15
C LYS A 410 17.70 20.31 13.46
N GLU A 411 18.53 21.35 13.55
CA GLU A 411 18.24 22.66 12.99
C GLU A 411 18.30 22.64 11.45
N MET A 412 19.25 21.91 10.87
CA MET A 412 19.42 21.77 9.42
C MET A 412 18.53 20.68 8.79
N ALA A 413 18.40 19.52 9.41
CA ALA A 413 17.69 18.37 8.85
C ALA A 413 16.23 18.23 9.34
N GLY A 414 15.81 19.01 10.34
CA GLY A 414 14.46 18.99 10.92
C GLY A 414 14.13 17.75 11.77
N SER A 415 15.01 16.74 11.79
CA SER A 415 14.84 15.50 12.56
C SER A 415 16.17 15.03 13.16
N HIS A 416 16.10 14.27 14.25
CA HIS A 416 17.27 13.67 14.89
C HIS A 416 17.74 12.36 14.24
N THR A 417 16.95 11.82 13.32
CA THR A 417 17.22 10.56 12.64
C THR A 417 17.45 10.80 11.15
N VAL A 418 18.34 9.99 10.57
CA VAL A 418 18.55 9.94 9.13
C VAL A 418 17.31 9.34 8.46
N THR A 419 16.84 9.98 7.40
CA THR A 419 15.73 9.60 6.54
C THR A 419 16.12 9.86 5.09
N ASP A 420 15.45 9.23 4.13
CA ASP A 420 15.77 9.36 2.71
C ASP A 420 15.83 10.83 2.23
N GLY A 421 14.90 11.67 2.72
CA GLY A 421 14.85 13.10 2.36
C GLY A 421 15.94 13.97 3.00
N ASN A 422 16.57 13.53 4.09
CA ASN A 422 17.56 14.31 4.83
C ASN A 422 18.98 13.72 4.79
N MET A 423 19.15 12.55 4.15
CA MET A 423 20.41 11.79 4.12
C MET A 423 21.60 12.61 3.60
N MET A 424 21.36 13.44 2.58
CA MET A 424 22.39 14.34 2.02
C MET A 424 22.84 15.43 3.00
N ILE A 425 21.93 15.90 3.85
CA ILE A 425 22.24 16.91 4.88
C ILE A 425 23.12 16.29 5.95
N PHE A 426 22.78 15.08 6.42
CA PHE A 426 23.60 14.34 7.39
C PHE A 426 25.00 14.04 6.85
N LEU A 427 25.12 13.61 5.58
CA LEU A 427 26.43 13.41 4.94
C LEU A 427 27.26 14.70 4.87
N GLY A 428 26.63 15.83 4.56
CA GLY A 428 27.33 17.14 4.55
C GLY A 428 27.83 17.56 5.93
N ILE A 429 27.07 17.30 7.00
CA ILE A 429 27.50 17.56 8.38
C ILE A 429 28.67 16.65 8.76
N ILE A 430 28.60 15.37 8.40
CA ILE A 430 29.69 14.42 8.63
C ILE A 430 30.95 14.88 7.88
N GLU A 431 30.82 15.29 6.62
CA GLU A 431 31.94 15.78 5.80
C GLU A 431 32.62 17.00 6.44
N ASP A 432 31.86 18.00 6.90
CA ASP A 432 32.42 19.17 7.58
C ASP A 432 33.16 18.77 8.87
N LYS A 433 32.57 17.85 9.66
CA LYS A 433 33.21 17.37 10.89
C LYS A 433 34.49 16.59 10.63
N VAL A 434 34.49 15.72 9.62
CA VAL A 434 35.68 14.97 9.20
C VAL A 434 36.77 15.92 8.71
N ASN A 435 36.41 16.95 7.94
CA ASN A 435 37.36 17.97 7.49
C ASN A 435 37.97 18.74 8.67
N GLN A 436 37.19 19.10 9.69
CA GLN A 436 37.70 19.72 10.92
C GLN A 436 38.68 18.80 11.67
N ILE A 437 38.35 17.51 11.79
CA ILE A 437 39.24 16.52 12.43
C ILE A 437 40.55 16.37 11.63
N LEU A 438 40.48 16.34 10.31
CA LEU A 438 41.65 16.24 9.44
C LEU A 438 42.51 17.50 9.49
N GLN A 439 41.90 18.68 9.58
CA GLN A 439 42.60 19.94 9.83
C GLN A 439 43.28 19.95 11.20
N ALA A 440 42.58 19.53 12.27
CA ALA A 440 43.16 19.42 13.60
C ALA A 440 44.32 18.41 13.63
N TYR A 441 44.17 17.26 12.98
CA TYR A 441 45.23 16.25 12.87
C TYR A 441 46.45 16.80 12.11
N SER A 442 46.24 17.48 10.98
CA SER A 442 47.34 18.08 10.22
C SER A 442 48.02 19.23 10.97
N ALA A 443 47.27 20.01 11.76
CA ALA A 443 47.83 21.04 12.65
C ALA A 443 48.66 20.42 13.78
N ILE A 444 48.15 19.37 14.45
CA ILE A 444 48.90 18.62 15.47
C ILE A 444 50.14 17.96 14.87
N HIS A 445 50.06 17.46 13.64
CA HIS A 445 51.19 16.85 12.95
C HIS A 445 52.21 17.90 12.48
N ALA A 446 51.76 19.12 12.16
CA ALA A 446 52.63 20.26 11.85
C ALA A 446 53.29 20.82 13.13
N GLU A 447 52.59 20.87 14.25
CA GLU A 447 53.13 21.22 15.58
C GLU A 447 54.00 20.10 16.17
N GLY A 448 53.72 18.84 15.85
CA GLY A 448 54.55 17.68 16.16
C GLY A 448 55.87 17.62 15.39
N ASN A 449 56.04 18.50 14.39
CA ASN A 449 57.32 18.79 13.74
C ASN A 449 58.12 19.90 14.45
N ASN A 450 57.60 20.52 15.52
CA ASN A 450 58.41 21.21 16.50
C ASN A 450 58.92 20.20 17.53
N GLU A 451 60.24 20.04 17.59
CA GLU A 451 61.01 19.04 18.36
C GLU A 451 60.66 18.90 19.87
N SER A 452 59.85 19.79 20.42
CA SER A 452 59.50 19.80 21.85
C SER A 452 58.37 18.82 22.22
N TYR A 453 57.44 18.49 21.31
CA TYR A 453 56.30 17.62 21.61
C TYR A 453 56.61 16.13 21.48
N GLN A 454 57.47 15.75 20.52
CA GLN A 454 57.96 14.37 20.32
C GLN A 454 58.72 13.86 21.56
N ASN A 455 59.54 14.71 22.19
CA ASN A 455 60.30 14.36 23.39
C ASN A 455 59.41 14.08 24.61
N MET A 456 58.21 14.67 24.69
CA MET A 456 57.29 14.48 25.81
C MET A 456 56.50 13.16 25.70
N LEU A 457 56.09 12.79 24.47
CA LEU A 457 55.40 11.52 24.18
C LEU A 457 56.34 10.31 24.26
N GLN A 458 57.60 10.44 23.84
CA GLN A 458 58.61 9.37 23.95
C GLN A 458 58.89 9.01 25.42
N ASN A 459 58.94 10.02 26.29
CA ASN A 459 59.18 9.83 27.73
C ASN A 459 57.99 9.20 28.46
N ALA A 460 56.76 9.52 28.06
CA ALA A 460 55.56 8.90 28.63
C ALA A 460 55.39 7.43 28.19
N SER A 461 55.72 7.11 26.93
CA SER A 461 55.64 5.75 26.40
C SER A 461 56.69 4.81 27.02
N ASN A 462 57.92 5.30 27.22
CA ASN A 462 59.00 4.52 27.84
C ASN A 462 58.73 4.18 29.33
N ALA A 463 57.98 5.02 30.05
CA ALA A 463 57.60 4.76 31.44
C ALA A 463 56.52 3.65 31.58
N LEU A 464 55.64 3.50 30.59
CA LEU A 464 54.59 2.47 30.58
C LEU A 464 55.10 1.09 30.17
N LEU A 465 56.07 1.03 29.24
CA LEU A 465 56.68 -0.22 28.78
C LEU A 465 57.55 -0.91 29.85
N SER A 466 58.18 -0.15 30.74
CA SER A 466 58.97 -0.71 31.86
C SER A 466 58.11 -1.36 32.95
N ASN A 467 56.83 -0.99 33.07
CA ASN A 467 55.93 -1.56 34.10
C ASN A 467 55.22 -2.83 33.65
N LYS A 468 55.03 -3.04 32.34
CA LYS A 468 54.33 -4.22 31.81
C LYS A 468 55.18 -5.49 31.82
N GLN A 469 56.50 -5.38 31.70
CA GLN A 469 57.42 -6.52 31.68
C GLN A 469 57.68 -7.19 33.04
N LYS A 470 57.12 -6.68 34.15
CA LYS A 470 57.27 -7.29 35.48
C LYS A 470 56.07 -8.12 35.97
N GLN A 471 54.97 -8.20 35.22
CA GLN A 471 53.73 -8.82 35.69
C GLN A 471 53.29 -10.10 34.95
N GLU A 472 53.90 -10.47 33.82
CA GLU A 472 53.50 -11.67 33.04
C GLU A 472 54.41 -12.89 33.28
N ALA A 473 55.04 -12.97 34.44
CA ALA A 473 55.75 -14.17 34.90
C ALA A 473 55.12 -14.67 36.19
N LEU A 474 53.90 -15.22 36.08
CA LEU A 474 53.32 -16.23 36.99
C LEU A 474 51.98 -16.69 36.39
N ASP A 475 51.82 -18.01 36.39
CA ASP A 475 50.60 -18.80 36.13
C ASP A 475 50.28 -19.16 34.68
N ASN A 476 51.03 -20.17 34.21
CA ASN A 476 50.43 -21.31 33.48
C ASN A 476 49.45 -22.03 34.42
N ASP A 477 48.26 -22.39 33.95
CA ASP A 477 47.65 -23.69 34.23
C ASP A 477 46.46 -23.99 33.28
N GLU A 478 46.53 -25.19 32.71
CA GLU A 478 45.48 -26.18 32.44
C GLU A 478 44.22 -25.93 31.57
N PHE A 479 44.15 -26.80 30.54
CA PHE A 479 43.03 -27.66 30.09
C PHE A 479 41.95 -27.17 29.10
N ASP A 480 41.97 -27.90 27.96
CA ASP A 480 40.91 -28.59 27.19
C ASP A 480 39.82 -27.84 26.38
N GLU A 481 39.72 -28.30 25.11
CA GLU A 481 38.54 -28.70 24.30
C GLU A 481 37.26 -27.82 24.36
N GLU A 482 36.52 -27.48 23.31
CA GLU A 482 36.17 -28.14 22.05
C GLU A 482 35.28 -27.17 21.22
N GLU A 483 35.15 -27.45 19.91
CA GLU A 483 34.04 -27.08 19.00
C GLU A 483 33.59 -25.61 18.79
N ALA A 484 33.79 -25.11 17.57
CA ALA A 484 32.73 -25.07 16.54
C ALA A 484 33.19 -24.27 15.31
N GLU A 485 33.59 -24.97 14.25
CA GLU A 485 33.72 -24.42 12.89
C GLU A 485 32.32 -24.14 12.33
N GLY A 486 32.04 -22.89 11.97
CA GLY A 486 30.82 -22.57 11.23
C GLY A 486 30.59 -21.08 11.09
N ASP A 487 31.38 -20.42 10.23
CA ASP A 487 30.94 -19.38 9.28
C ASP A 487 32.12 -18.55 8.80
N ARG A 488 32.93 -19.15 7.91
CA ARG A 488 33.80 -18.41 7.01
C ARG A 488 33.05 -18.19 5.70
N ILE A 489 32.79 -16.93 5.38
CA ILE A 489 32.15 -16.50 4.14
C ILE A 489 32.99 -17.04 2.95
N LEU A 490 32.40 -17.93 2.15
CA LEU A 490 33.07 -18.55 1.02
C LEU A 490 33.39 -17.53 -0.08
N THR A 491 34.57 -17.66 -0.67
CA THR A 491 34.98 -16.81 -1.79
C THR A 491 34.31 -17.25 -3.09
N VAL A 492 34.22 -16.34 -4.08
CA VAL A 492 33.54 -16.58 -5.37
C VAL A 492 34.11 -17.80 -6.11
N ASP A 493 35.40 -18.10 -5.92
CA ASP A 493 36.06 -19.25 -6.51
C ASP A 493 35.63 -20.58 -5.87
N ASP A 494 35.33 -20.59 -4.58
CA ASP A 494 34.80 -21.78 -3.89
C ASP A 494 33.36 -22.09 -4.32
N PHE A 495 32.56 -21.05 -4.62
CA PHE A 495 31.20 -21.22 -5.14
C PHE A 495 31.20 -21.81 -6.56
N ARG A 496 32.15 -21.38 -7.41
CA ARG A 496 32.33 -21.95 -8.76
C ARG A 496 32.76 -23.42 -8.70
N LYS A 497 33.61 -23.79 -7.75
CA LYS A 497 34.09 -25.17 -7.58
C LYS A 497 32.97 -26.10 -7.11
N LYS A 498 32.16 -25.68 -6.15
CA LYS A 498 30.95 -26.43 -5.69
C LYS A 498 29.84 -26.52 -6.74
N ALA A 499 29.73 -25.54 -7.63
CA ALA A 499 28.75 -25.57 -8.73
C ALA A 499 29.17 -26.58 -9.82
N LEU A 500 30.47 -26.78 -10.04
CA LEU A 500 30.99 -27.78 -10.98
C LEU A 500 30.89 -29.21 -10.44
N GLU A 501 31.09 -29.43 -9.14
CA GLU A 501 30.92 -30.74 -8.48
C GLU A 501 29.46 -31.25 -8.44
N LYS A 502 28.47 -30.40 -8.73
CA LYS A 502 27.05 -30.79 -8.81
C LYS A 502 26.55 -31.06 -10.23
N LEU A 503 27.41 -30.95 -11.24
CA LEU A 503 27.09 -31.18 -12.65
C LEU A 503 27.73 -32.46 -13.23
N GLU A 504 28.47 -33.21 -12.41
CA GLU A 504 28.77 -34.65 -12.60
C GLU A 504 27.83 -35.47 -11.70
#